data_AF-A0A9E7JQ20-F1
#
_entry.id   AF-A0A9E7JQ20-F1
#
_cell.length_a   1.000
_cell.length_b   1.000
_cell.length_c   1.000
_cell.angle_alpha   90.00
_cell.angle_beta   90.00
_cell.angle_gamma   90.00
#
_symmetry.space_group_name_H-M   'P 1'
#
loop_
_entity.id
_entity.type
_entity.pdbx_description
1 polymer ?
#
loop_
_entity_poly.entity_id
_entity_poly.type
_entity_poly.pdbx_seq_one_letter_code
_entity_poly.pdbx_strand_id
1 'polypeptide(L)'
;MRSGAGFTPASSSQGRTFRSLDLFLRLTVIPLSAASLWVMATNKQANDAYGKVEFSNITGLKYLVCTNAISLGYAAASILLSFLGCFDGDWLFFILDQVFAYLTVTSGSAATEVMYLAYQGDTEASWSEGCSYYGKFCSKGKASLFLHFAAFVCFVALSLLSAYEVFSKYEAPPLSSKDVGDQAG
;
A
#
# COMPACT_ATOMS: atom_id res chain seq x y z
N MET A 1 -22.53 45.25 -24.18
CA MET A 1 -21.22 44.61 -24.44
C MET A 1 -20.32 44.88 -23.23
N ARG A 2 -20.09 43.89 -22.36
CA ARG A 2 -19.15 44.01 -21.24
C ARG A 2 -18.33 42.73 -21.19
N SER A 3 -17.01 42.92 -21.33
CA SER A 3 -15.99 41.90 -21.52
C SER A 3 -16.04 40.81 -20.45
N GLY A 4 -16.03 39.55 -20.89
CA GLY A 4 -15.80 38.39 -20.03
C GLY A 4 -14.36 38.40 -19.52
N ALA A 5 -14.20 38.54 -18.20
CA ALA A 5 -12.97 38.24 -17.52
C ALA A 5 -13.01 36.78 -17.03
N GLY A 6 -12.07 35.99 -17.58
CA GLY A 6 -11.48 34.76 -17.07
C GLY A 6 -12.28 33.85 -16.14
N PHE A 7 -12.68 32.69 -16.68
CA PHE A 7 -12.62 31.44 -15.92
C PHE A 7 -11.45 30.61 -16.48
N THR A 8 -10.34 30.57 -15.75
CA THR A 8 -9.21 29.68 -16.05
C THR A 8 -9.61 28.24 -15.73
N PRO A 9 -9.52 27.29 -16.68
CA PRO A 9 -9.87 25.90 -16.42
C PRO A 9 -8.71 25.23 -15.66
N ALA A 10 -8.69 25.33 -14.33
CA ALA A 10 -7.81 24.54 -13.48
C ALA A 10 -8.15 23.03 -13.50
N SER A 11 -9.31 22.68 -14.05
CA SER A 11 -9.89 21.33 -14.07
C SER A 11 -9.13 20.30 -14.92
N SER A 12 -8.47 20.68 -16.02
CA SER A 12 -7.87 19.71 -16.96
C SER A 12 -6.44 19.30 -16.63
N SER A 13 -5.66 20.17 -15.99
CA SER A 13 -4.28 19.88 -15.56
C SER A 13 -4.26 19.02 -14.30
N GLN A 14 -5.13 19.32 -13.34
CA GLN A 14 -5.20 18.64 -12.05
C GLN A 14 -5.58 17.16 -12.21
N GLY A 15 -6.60 16.85 -13.02
CA GLY A 15 -6.99 15.45 -13.28
C GLY A 15 -5.92 14.63 -14.02
N ARG A 16 -5.11 15.27 -14.87
CA ARG A 16 -3.98 14.59 -15.55
C ARG A 16 -2.86 14.24 -14.58
N THR A 17 -2.57 15.11 -13.63
CA THR A 17 -1.57 14.87 -12.58
C THR A 17 -2.00 13.74 -11.65
N PHE A 18 -3.25 13.72 -11.19
CA PHE A 18 -3.76 12.64 -10.32
C PHE A 18 -3.71 11.27 -11.01
N ARG A 19 -4.17 11.18 -12.26
CA ARG A 19 -4.07 9.93 -13.05
C ARG A 19 -2.62 9.46 -13.23
N SER A 20 -1.68 10.39 -13.45
CA SER A 20 -0.27 10.04 -13.56
C SER A 20 0.31 9.54 -12.23
N LEU A 21 -0.09 10.13 -11.10
CA LEU A 21 0.34 9.72 -9.77
C LEU A 21 -0.22 8.35 -9.38
N ASP A 22 -1.51 8.10 -9.64
CA ASP A 22 -2.14 6.79 -9.43
C ASP A 22 -1.38 5.70 -10.20
N LEU A 23 -1.17 5.90 -11.51
CA LEU A 23 -0.45 4.93 -12.33
C LEU A 23 0.99 4.73 -11.86
N PHE A 24 1.70 5.80 -11.50
CA PHE A 24 3.07 5.72 -10.98
C PHE A 24 3.14 4.92 -9.68
N LEU A 25 2.20 5.14 -8.75
CA LEU A 25 2.13 4.41 -7.50
C LEU A 25 1.84 2.92 -7.74
N ARG A 26 0.89 2.58 -8.62
CA ARG A 26 0.61 1.18 -8.99
C ARG A 26 1.82 0.49 -9.60
N LEU A 27 2.54 1.19 -10.50
CA LEU A 27 3.79 0.69 -11.07
C LEU A 27 4.90 0.53 -10.04
N THR A 28 4.92 1.36 -8.99
CA THR A 28 5.91 1.30 -7.90
C THR A 28 5.63 0.15 -6.93
N VAL A 29 4.36 -0.17 -6.66
CA VAL A 29 3.97 -1.30 -5.80
C VAL A 29 4.48 -2.63 -6.35
N ILE A 30 4.39 -2.84 -7.67
CA ILE A 30 4.80 -4.09 -8.33
C ILE A 30 6.22 -4.54 -7.96
N PRO A 31 7.29 -3.75 -8.23
CA PRO A 31 8.65 -4.15 -7.90
C PRO A 31 8.90 -4.23 -6.39
N LEU A 32 8.28 -3.36 -5.58
CA LEU A 32 8.44 -3.40 -4.12
C LEU A 32 7.87 -4.70 -3.53
N SER A 33 6.63 -5.05 -3.89
CA SER A 33 5.98 -6.29 -3.46
C SER A 33 6.69 -7.52 -4.03
N ALA A 34 7.10 -7.50 -5.30
CA ALA A 34 7.85 -8.61 -5.90
C ALA A 34 9.21 -8.83 -5.23
N ALA A 35 9.95 -7.76 -4.93
CA ALA A 35 11.23 -7.84 -4.25
C ALA A 35 11.07 -8.32 -2.79
N SER A 36 10.11 -7.77 -2.05
CA SER A 36 9.78 -8.23 -0.70
C SER A 36 9.40 -9.71 -0.68
N LEU A 37 8.48 -10.11 -1.57
CA LEU A 37 8.07 -11.50 -1.79
C LEU A 37 9.28 -12.40 -2.05
N TRP A 38 10.10 -12.04 -3.04
CA TRP A 38 11.24 -12.86 -3.45
C TRP A 38 12.26 -13.03 -2.33
N VAL A 39 12.63 -11.94 -1.65
CA VAL A 39 13.60 -11.97 -0.55
C VAL A 39 13.10 -12.85 0.58
N MET A 40 11.83 -12.74 0.99
CA MET A 40 11.29 -13.53 2.09
C MET A 40 11.00 -14.99 1.69
N ALA A 41 10.40 -15.23 0.52
CA ALA A 41 10.05 -16.58 0.06
C ALA A 41 11.29 -17.45 -0.21
N THR A 42 12.44 -16.84 -0.51
CA THR A 42 13.72 -17.56 -0.63
C THR A 42 14.51 -17.58 0.68
N ASN A 43 13.97 -17.03 1.77
CA ASN A 43 14.65 -16.91 3.04
C ASN A 43 14.65 -18.25 3.80
N LYS A 44 15.83 -18.84 3.89
CA LYS A 44 16.11 -20.06 4.64
C LYS A 44 17.55 -20.04 5.15
N GLN A 45 17.77 -20.61 6.32
CA GLN A 45 19.10 -20.76 6.90
C GLN A 45 19.16 -22.05 7.74
N ALA A 46 20.27 -22.77 7.66
CA ALA A 46 20.55 -23.92 8.52
C ALA A 46 21.67 -23.58 9.51
N ASN A 47 21.60 -24.19 10.69
CA ASN A 47 22.57 -24.11 11.76
C ASN A 47 22.74 -25.52 12.35
N ASP A 48 23.98 -25.98 12.53
CA ASP A 48 24.25 -27.35 12.94
C ASP A 48 23.78 -27.66 14.37
N ALA A 49 23.70 -26.64 15.25
CA ALA A 49 23.27 -26.80 16.64
C ALA A 49 21.75 -26.70 16.82
N TYR A 50 21.06 -25.90 16.00
CA TYR A 50 19.63 -25.56 16.20
C TYR A 50 18.72 -25.99 15.04
N GLY A 51 19.28 -26.58 13.98
CA GLY A 51 18.54 -27.04 12.83
C GLY A 51 18.29 -25.95 11.78
N LYS A 52 17.21 -26.12 11.00
CA LYS A 52 16.91 -25.31 9.83
C LYS A 52 15.67 -24.46 10.05
N VAL A 53 15.79 -23.17 9.73
CA VAL A 53 14.68 -22.22 9.72
C VAL A 53 14.37 -21.76 8.30
N GLU A 54 13.09 -21.74 7.97
CA GLU A 54 12.56 -21.20 6.72
C GLU A 54 11.40 -20.25 7.01
N PHE A 55 11.12 -19.32 6.09
CA PHE A 55 9.97 -18.42 6.24
C PHE A 55 8.64 -19.18 6.41
N SER A 56 8.53 -20.36 5.79
CA SER A 56 7.36 -21.24 5.83
C SER A 56 7.13 -21.91 7.19
N ASN A 57 8.11 -21.85 8.10
CA ASN A 57 7.93 -22.33 9.47
C ASN A 57 7.29 -21.27 10.39
N ILE A 58 7.24 -20.01 9.97
CA ILE A 58 6.79 -18.90 10.81
C ILE A 58 5.57 -18.21 10.20
N THR A 59 4.42 -18.31 10.87
CA THR A 59 3.12 -17.85 10.35
C THR A 59 3.11 -16.36 9.97
N GLY A 60 3.73 -15.49 10.77
CA GLY A 60 3.81 -14.06 10.44
C GLY A 60 4.55 -13.78 9.13
N LEU A 61 5.62 -14.53 8.84
CA LEU A 61 6.38 -14.39 7.61
C LEU A 61 5.66 -14.99 6.40
N LYS A 62 4.94 -16.10 6.59
CA LYS A 62 4.03 -16.63 5.56
C LYS A 62 2.95 -15.63 5.19
N TYR A 63 2.36 -14.98 6.18
CA TYR A 63 1.32 -13.99 5.94
C TYR A 63 1.87 -12.82 5.10
N LEU A 64 3.05 -12.29 5.46
CA LEU A 64 3.76 -11.27 4.66
C LEU A 64 3.99 -11.70 3.20
N VAL A 65 4.45 -12.93 2.99
CA VAL A 65 4.69 -13.51 1.65
C VAL A 65 3.39 -13.60 0.86
N CYS A 66 2.33 -14.16 1.45
CA CYS A 66 1.01 -14.25 0.82
C CYS A 66 0.48 -12.87 0.46
N THR A 67 0.56 -11.90 1.38
CA THR A 67 0.11 -10.53 1.15
C THR A 67 0.85 -9.84 0.01
N ASN A 68 2.18 -9.99 -0.09
CA ASN A 68 2.92 -9.42 -1.21
C ASN A 68 2.50 -10.06 -2.55
N ALA A 69 2.25 -11.38 -2.58
CA ALA A 69 1.84 -12.08 -3.80
C ALA A 69 0.47 -11.60 -4.31
N ILE A 70 -0.51 -11.46 -3.43
CA ILE A 70 -1.84 -10.93 -3.80
C ILE A 70 -1.78 -9.44 -4.14
N SER A 71 -0.93 -8.65 -3.46
CA SER A 71 -0.71 -7.23 -3.77
C SER A 71 -0.14 -7.04 -5.18
N LEU A 72 0.81 -7.89 -5.58
CA LEU A 72 1.36 -7.91 -6.93
C LEU A 72 0.28 -8.21 -7.97
N GLY A 73 -0.54 -9.23 -7.72
CA GLY A 73 -1.67 -9.58 -8.59
C GLY A 73 -2.67 -8.44 -8.73
N TYR A 74 -3.03 -7.79 -7.63
CA TYR A 74 -3.93 -6.64 -7.64
C TYR A 74 -3.36 -5.42 -8.36
N ALA A 75 -2.10 -5.06 -8.11
CA ALA A 75 -1.46 -3.94 -8.80
C ALA A 75 -1.40 -4.16 -10.31
N ALA A 76 -1.08 -5.38 -10.77
CA ALA A 76 -1.10 -5.72 -12.19
C ALA A 76 -2.52 -5.70 -12.78
N ALA A 77 -3.50 -6.28 -12.07
CA ALA A 77 -4.89 -6.31 -12.51
C ALA A 77 -5.50 -4.91 -12.59
N SER A 78 -5.25 -4.05 -11.60
CA SER A 78 -5.74 -2.67 -11.60
C SER A 78 -5.20 -1.87 -12.77
N ILE A 79 -3.90 -1.96 -13.07
CA ILE A 79 -3.31 -1.33 -14.25
C ILE A 79 -3.98 -1.84 -15.53
N LEU A 80 -4.13 -3.15 -15.69
CA LEU A 80 -4.75 -3.75 -16.88
C LEU A 80 -6.19 -3.28 -17.07
N LEU A 81 -7.00 -3.27 -16.00
CA LEU A 81 -8.38 -2.82 -16.03
C LEU A 81 -8.50 -1.34 -16.39
N SER A 82 -7.62 -0.49 -15.86
CA SER A 82 -7.57 0.94 -16.22
C SER A 82 -7.23 1.17 -17.69
N PHE A 83 -6.32 0.37 -18.28
CA PHE A 83 -5.96 0.49 -19.70
C PHE A 83 -7.05 -0.03 -20.64
N LEU A 84 -7.75 -1.09 -20.28
CA LEU A 84 -8.80 -1.67 -21.11
C LEU A 84 -10.08 -0.82 -21.12
N GLY A 85 -10.22 0.13 -20.19
CA GLY A 85 -11.41 0.98 -20.09
C GLY A 85 -12.70 0.19 -19.82
N CYS A 86 -12.58 -1.06 -19.35
CA CYS A 86 -13.71 -1.97 -19.20
C CYS A 86 -14.59 -1.66 -17.97
N PHE A 87 -14.20 -0.71 -17.12
CA PHE A 87 -14.81 -0.55 -15.81
C PHE A 87 -14.81 0.91 -15.31
N ASP A 88 -15.99 1.52 -15.20
CA ASP A 88 -16.22 2.79 -14.49
C ASP A 88 -16.52 2.48 -13.02
N GLY A 89 -15.46 2.22 -12.23
CA GLY A 89 -15.59 1.71 -10.86
C GLY A 89 -14.71 2.43 -9.84
N ASP A 90 -14.73 3.76 -9.81
CA ASP A 90 -13.90 4.54 -8.87
C ASP A 90 -14.09 4.13 -7.40
N TRP A 91 -15.35 3.83 -7.02
CA TRP A 91 -15.66 3.28 -5.70
C TRP A 91 -15.03 1.90 -5.47
N LEU A 92 -15.00 1.04 -6.48
CA LEU A 92 -14.38 -0.28 -6.37
C LEU A 92 -12.87 -0.15 -6.20
N PHE A 93 -12.20 0.69 -6.99
CA PHE A 93 -10.77 0.96 -6.83
C PHE A 93 -10.45 1.51 -5.45
N PHE A 94 -11.21 2.52 -4.98
CA PHE A 94 -11.06 3.05 -3.63
C PHE A 94 -11.17 1.98 -2.54
N ILE A 95 -12.21 1.13 -2.57
CA ILE A 95 -12.40 0.06 -1.58
C ILE A 95 -11.26 -0.96 -1.66
N LEU A 96 -10.85 -1.36 -2.87
CA LEU A 96 -9.77 -2.32 -3.04
C LEU A 96 -8.42 -1.75 -2.57
N ASP A 97 -8.05 -0.53 -2.96
CA ASP A 97 -6.82 0.13 -2.54
C ASP A 97 -6.76 0.26 -0.99
N GLN A 98 -7.90 0.57 -0.36
CA GLN A 98 -8.04 0.60 1.09
C GLN A 98 -7.87 -0.79 1.73
N VAL A 99 -8.46 -1.84 1.15
CA VAL A 99 -8.32 -3.23 1.62
C VAL A 99 -6.86 -3.67 1.56
N PHE A 100 -6.15 -3.37 0.48
CA PHE A 100 -4.72 -3.72 0.34
C PHE A 100 -3.83 -2.90 1.28
N ALA A 101 -4.16 -1.64 1.56
CA ALA A 101 -3.49 -0.87 2.61
C ALA A 101 -3.63 -1.55 3.99
N TYR A 102 -4.85 -1.99 4.35
CA TYR A 102 -5.07 -2.70 5.61
C TYR A 102 -4.36 -4.07 5.65
N LEU A 103 -4.39 -4.81 4.55
CA LEU A 103 -3.80 -6.13 4.47
C LEU A 103 -2.26 -6.09 4.58
N THR A 104 -1.64 -5.07 3.97
CA THR A 104 -0.19 -4.86 4.07
C THR A 104 0.22 -4.41 5.47
N VAL A 105 -0.48 -3.47 6.12
CA VAL A 105 -0.12 -3.05 7.49
C VAL A 105 -0.30 -4.17 8.52
N THR A 106 -1.35 -4.98 8.43
CA THR A 106 -1.58 -6.08 9.39
C THR A 106 -0.53 -7.17 9.23
N SER A 107 -0.23 -7.59 7.99
CA SER A 107 0.81 -8.60 7.75
C SER A 107 2.22 -8.10 8.03
N GLY A 108 2.52 -6.83 7.70
CA GLY A 108 3.75 -6.16 8.08
C GLY A 108 3.95 -6.10 9.59
N SER A 109 2.89 -5.76 10.34
CA SER A 109 2.92 -5.74 11.81
C SER A 109 3.18 -7.11 12.40
N ALA A 110 2.46 -8.15 11.96
CA ALA A 110 2.65 -9.52 12.43
C ALA A 110 4.08 -10.04 12.16
N ALA A 111 4.63 -9.75 10.97
CA ALA A 111 6.01 -10.09 10.64
C ALA A 111 7.02 -9.25 11.46
N THR A 112 6.71 -8.00 11.75
CA THR A 112 7.58 -7.12 12.56
C THR A 112 7.66 -7.62 14.00
N GLU A 113 6.55 -8.03 14.61
CA GLU A 113 6.52 -8.59 15.95
C GLU A 113 7.37 -9.87 16.04
N VAL A 114 7.18 -10.79 15.10
CA VAL A 114 8.02 -12.00 14.97
C VAL A 114 9.50 -11.65 14.87
N MET A 115 9.85 -10.70 14.00
CA MET A 115 11.23 -10.30 13.80
C MET A 115 11.79 -9.58 15.03
N TYR A 116 10.98 -8.78 15.73
CA TYR A 116 11.35 -8.11 16.96
C TYR A 116 11.72 -9.14 18.04
N LEU A 117 10.88 -10.14 18.27
CA LEU A 117 11.17 -11.24 19.19
C LEU A 117 12.42 -12.02 18.76
N ALA A 118 12.63 -12.22 17.45
CA ALA A 118 13.83 -12.88 16.97
C ALA A 118 15.12 -12.08 17.25
N TYR A 119 15.06 -10.74 17.20
CA TYR A 119 16.21 -9.86 17.44
C TYR A 119 16.46 -9.53 18.91
N GLN A 120 15.43 -9.44 19.73
CA GLN A 120 15.54 -8.99 21.12
C GLN A 120 15.29 -10.10 22.14
N GLY A 121 14.57 -11.16 21.75
CA GLY A 121 13.97 -12.09 22.69
C GLY A 121 12.88 -11.45 23.56
N ASP A 122 12.36 -12.21 24.50
CA ASP A 122 11.48 -11.77 25.58
C ASP A 122 11.67 -12.71 26.78
N THR A 123 12.28 -12.21 27.85
CA THR A 123 12.54 -13.01 29.05
C THR A 123 11.28 -13.37 29.81
N GLU A 124 10.24 -12.53 29.79
CA GLU A 124 8.98 -12.80 30.48
C GLU A 124 8.20 -13.92 29.78
N ALA A 125 8.20 -13.91 28.46
CA ALA A 125 7.64 -14.98 27.64
C ALA A 125 8.58 -16.18 27.45
N SER A 126 9.77 -16.18 28.06
CA SER A 126 10.83 -17.21 27.90
C SER A 126 11.25 -17.43 26.44
N TRP A 127 11.16 -16.39 25.61
CA TRP A 127 11.57 -16.42 24.21
C TRP A 127 13.03 -15.96 24.08
N SER A 128 13.89 -16.82 23.52
CA SER A 128 15.30 -16.50 23.32
C SER A 128 15.56 -15.71 22.02
N GLU A 129 16.61 -14.88 22.02
CA GLU A 129 17.06 -14.22 20.79
C GLU A 129 17.49 -15.26 19.75
N GLY A 130 16.81 -15.27 18.60
CA GLY A 130 17.10 -16.18 17.49
C GLY A 130 18.11 -15.62 16.48
N CYS A 131 18.18 -14.30 16.31
CA CYS A 131 18.98 -13.67 15.26
C CYS A 131 20.49 -13.74 15.49
N SER A 132 20.94 -13.94 16.72
CA SER A 132 22.34 -14.27 17.04
C SER A 132 22.81 -15.56 16.32
N TYR A 133 21.92 -16.55 16.17
CA TYR A 133 22.20 -17.81 15.48
C TYR A 133 21.83 -17.80 13.99
N TYR A 134 20.78 -17.03 13.64
CA TYR A 134 20.21 -16.95 12.29
C TYR A 134 20.36 -15.56 11.64
N GLY A 135 21.52 -14.93 11.80
CA GLY A 135 21.74 -13.53 11.38
C GLY A 135 21.48 -13.24 9.90
N LYS A 136 21.79 -14.18 8.98
CA LYS A 136 21.52 -14.01 7.54
C LYS A 136 20.01 -14.04 7.27
N PHE A 137 19.29 -14.96 7.90
CA PHE A 137 17.84 -15.04 7.83
C PHE A 137 17.21 -13.75 8.34
N CYS A 138 17.66 -13.26 9.49
CA CYS A 138 17.12 -12.05 10.10
C CYS A 138 17.43 -10.77 9.30
N SER A 139 18.62 -10.68 8.71
CA SER A 139 19.01 -9.55 7.87
C SER A 139 18.14 -9.48 6.59
N LYS A 140 17.95 -10.63 5.91
CA LYS A 140 17.03 -10.74 4.76
C LYS A 140 15.58 -10.43 5.15
N GLY A 141 15.12 -10.95 6.30
CA GLY A 141 13.78 -10.69 6.80
C GLY A 141 13.52 -9.21 7.04
N LYS A 142 14.49 -8.50 7.65
CA LYS A 142 14.44 -7.05 7.83
C LYS A 142 14.40 -6.28 6.51
N ALA A 143 15.23 -6.67 5.54
CA ALA A 143 15.21 -6.05 4.22
C ALA A 143 13.86 -6.24 3.50
N SER A 144 13.29 -7.44 3.59
CA SER A 144 11.95 -7.73 3.06
C SER A 144 10.86 -6.89 3.73
N LEU A 145 10.91 -6.74 5.07
CA LEU A 145 9.98 -5.89 5.82
C LEU A 145 10.05 -4.44 5.37
N PHE A 146 11.25 -3.89 5.17
CA PHE A 146 11.42 -2.52 4.68
C PHE A 146 10.74 -2.32 3.32
N LEU A 147 10.96 -3.24 2.38
CA LEU A 147 10.31 -3.21 1.07
C LEU A 147 8.78 -3.34 1.17
N HIS A 148 8.29 -4.17 2.09
CA HIS A 148 6.86 -4.34 2.32
C HIS A 148 6.20 -3.07 2.85
N PHE A 149 6.83 -2.40 3.83
CA PHE A 149 6.31 -1.14 4.36
C PHE A 149 6.41 0.00 3.36
N ALA A 150 7.41 -0.01 2.46
CA ALA A 150 7.43 0.91 1.33
C ALA A 150 6.22 0.69 0.41
N ALA A 151 5.86 -0.56 0.11
CA ALA A 151 4.65 -0.88 -0.66
C ALA A 151 3.36 -0.46 0.08
N PHE A 152 3.29 -0.65 1.41
CA PHE A 152 2.18 -0.17 2.23
C PHE A 152 1.99 1.34 2.10
N VAL A 153 3.06 2.14 2.16
CA VAL A 153 2.97 3.60 1.98
C VAL A 153 2.39 3.95 0.61
N CYS A 154 2.78 3.22 -0.45
CA CYS A 154 2.17 3.40 -1.76
C CYS A 154 0.67 3.08 -1.78
N PHE A 155 0.23 2.00 -1.13
CA PHE A 155 -1.20 1.68 -1.01
C PHE A 155 -2.00 2.72 -0.21
N VAL A 156 -1.42 3.29 0.85
CA VAL A 156 -2.03 4.41 1.57
C VAL A 156 -2.20 5.61 0.65
N ALA A 157 -1.15 5.97 -0.10
CA ALA A 157 -1.24 7.07 -1.06
C ALA A 157 -2.30 6.81 -2.16
N LEU A 158 -2.36 5.59 -2.70
CA LEU A 158 -3.41 5.18 -3.66
C LEU A 158 -4.80 5.34 -3.06
N SER A 159 -5.02 4.81 -1.85
CA SER A 159 -6.30 4.91 -1.16
C SER A 159 -6.74 6.36 -0.96
N LEU A 160 -5.82 7.26 -0.59
CA LEU A 160 -6.11 8.69 -0.45
C LEU A 160 -6.43 9.37 -1.78
N LEU A 161 -5.70 9.04 -2.86
CA LEU A 161 -5.96 9.57 -4.19
C LEU A 161 -7.33 9.11 -4.70
N SER A 162 -7.64 7.82 -4.61
CA SER A 162 -8.94 7.27 -5.00
C SER A 162 -10.08 7.85 -4.17
N ALA A 163 -9.88 8.05 -2.86
CA ALA A 163 -10.86 8.73 -2.01
C ALA A 163 -11.13 10.15 -2.52
N TYR A 164 -10.08 10.92 -2.78
CA TYR A 164 -10.21 12.28 -3.27
C TYR A 164 -10.97 12.36 -4.61
N GLU A 165 -10.66 11.46 -5.56
CA GLU A 165 -11.35 11.39 -6.85
C GLU A 165 -12.83 11.02 -6.69
N VAL A 166 -13.16 10.10 -5.78
CA VAL A 166 -14.55 9.72 -5.49
C VAL A 166 -15.30 10.87 -4.83
N PHE A 167 -14.75 11.48 -3.78
CA PHE A 167 -15.45 12.47 -2.97
C PHE A 167 -15.55 13.85 -3.64
N SER A 168 -14.57 14.26 -4.43
CA SER A 168 -14.61 15.54 -5.17
C SER A 168 -15.78 15.64 -6.16
N LYS A 169 -16.32 14.50 -6.63
CA LYS A 169 -17.52 14.48 -7.49
C LYS A 169 -18.79 14.89 -6.77
N TYR A 170 -18.80 14.85 -5.44
CA TYR A 170 -19.96 15.18 -4.61
C TYR A 170 -19.83 16.54 -3.90
N GLU A 171 -18.77 17.32 -4.15
CA GLU A 171 -18.69 18.68 -3.63
C GLU A 171 -19.82 19.55 -4.20
N ALA A 172 -20.53 20.24 -3.30
CA ALA A 172 -21.60 21.14 -3.69
C ALA A 172 -21.02 22.31 -4.52
N PRO A 173 -21.72 22.78 -5.56
CA PRO A 173 -21.30 23.97 -6.29
C PRO A 173 -21.11 25.14 -5.31
N PRO A 174 -20.05 25.95 -5.44
CA PRO A 174 -19.89 27.13 -4.61
C PRO A 174 -21.13 28.02 -4.74
N LEU A 175 -21.76 28.34 -3.61
CA LEU A 175 -22.97 29.19 -3.60
C LEU A 175 -22.64 30.54 -4.24
N SER A 176 -23.39 30.87 -5.30
CA SER A 176 -23.30 32.17 -5.94
C SER A 176 -23.77 33.25 -4.95
N SER A 177 -22.96 34.29 -4.76
CA SER A 177 -23.29 35.45 -3.91
C SER A 177 -24.63 36.15 -4.22
N LYS A 178 -25.30 35.79 -5.33
CA LYS A 178 -26.66 36.24 -5.65
C LYS A 178 -27.74 35.63 -4.75
N ASP A 179 -27.60 34.39 -4.27
CA ASP A 179 -28.64 33.73 -3.47
C ASP A 179 -28.67 34.22 -2.00
N VAL A 180 -27.62 34.90 -1.54
CA VAL A 180 -27.59 35.53 -0.20
C VAL A 180 -28.38 36.84 -0.17
N GLY A 181 -28.57 37.49 -1.32
CA GLY A 181 -29.33 38.74 -1.43
C GLY A 181 -30.85 38.56 -1.40
N ASP A 182 -31.36 37.45 -1.95
CA ASP A 182 -32.80 37.19 -2.07
C ASP A 182 -33.44 36.55 -0.82
N GLN A 183 -32.64 36.11 0.15
CA GLN A 183 -33.12 35.63 1.47
C GLN A 183 -33.13 36.71 2.56
N ALA A 184 -32.63 37.91 2.25
CA ALA A 184 -32.58 39.05 3.17
C ALA A 184 -33.57 40.19 2.82
N GLY A 185 -34.51 39.94 1.90
CA GLY A 185 -35.54 40.89 1.46
C GLY A 185 -36.91 40.61 2.06
#